data_AF-A0A1A7REA8-F1
#
_entry.id   AF-A0A1A7REA8-F1
#
_cell.length_a   1.000
_cell.length_b   1.000
_cell.length_c   1.000
_cell.angle_alpha   90.00
_cell.angle_beta   90.00
_cell.angle_gamma   90.00
#
_symmetry.space_group_name_H-M   'P 1'
#
loop_
_entity.id
_entity.type
_entity.pdbx_description
1 polymer ?
#
loop_
_entity_poly.entity_id
_entity_poly.type
_entity_poly.pdbx_seq_one_letter_code
_entity_poly.pdbx_strand_id
1 'polypeptide(L)' 'MRKYERSKLKNQLDVQWTTEQDCYLIENSTIPLEQLMNVLNFSEDEIHQRKEILGLYRRERQIQRMKIK' A
#
# COMPACT_ATOMS: atom_id res chain seq x y z
N MET A 1 12.12 -19.69 9.31
CA MET A 1 11.77 -19.27 7.93
C MET A 1 10.26 -19.17 7.81
N ARG A 2 9.66 -17.98 7.76
CA ARG A 2 8.26 -17.84 7.38
C ARG A 2 8.21 -17.35 5.93
N LYS A 3 8.17 -18.32 5.00
CA LYS A 3 7.78 -18.08 3.62
C LYS A 3 6.28 -17.77 3.66
N TYR A 4 5.92 -16.52 3.97
CA TYR A 4 4.54 -16.09 3.81
C TYR A 4 4.22 -16.17 2.33
N GLU A 5 3.27 -17.05 2.05
CA GLU A 5 2.84 -17.50 0.74
C GLU A 5 2.35 -16.31 -0.10
N ARG A 6 3.24 -15.79 -0.97
CA ARG A 6 2.88 -14.85 -2.06
C ARG A 6 1.77 -15.40 -2.97
N SER A 7 1.45 -16.69 -2.90
CA SER A 7 0.45 -17.36 -3.72
C SER A 7 -0.98 -17.21 -3.22
N LYS A 8 -1.23 -16.80 -1.97
CA LYS A 8 -2.59 -16.81 -1.38
C LYS A 8 -3.37 -15.49 -1.52
N LEU A 9 -2.76 -14.45 -2.04
CA LEU A 9 -3.38 -13.13 -2.28
C LEU A 9 -3.98 -12.97 -3.69
N LYS A 10 -3.96 -14.02 -4.52
CA LYS A 10 -4.41 -13.94 -5.93
C LYS A 10 -5.91 -14.08 -6.16
N ASN A 11 -6.71 -14.35 -5.13
CA ASN A 11 -8.13 -14.72 -5.28
C ASN A 11 -9.09 -13.88 -4.42
N GLN A 12 -8.85 -12.56 -4.29
CA GLN A 12 -9.90 -11.64 -3.88
C GLN A 12 -10.15 -10.68 -5.05
N LEU A 13 -11.17 -11.03 -5.84
CA LEU A 13 -11.98 -10.19 -6.73
C LEU A 13 -11.30 -8.93 -7.26
N ASP A 14 -11.01 -8.94 -8.56
CA ASP A 14 -10.31 -7.95 -9.38
C ASP A 14 -10.69 -6.47 -9.15
N VAL A 15 -10.21 -5.89 -8.05
CA VAL A 15 -9.96 -4.45 -8.00
C VAL A 15 -8.64 -4.23 -8.74
N GLN A 16 -8.75 -3.97 -10.04
CA GLN A 16 -7.61 -3.89 -10.94
C GLN A 16 -6.88 -2.56 -10.74
N TRP A 17 -6.03 -2.50 -9.70
CA TRP A 17 -5.09 -1.41 -9.51
C TRP A 17 -4.21 -1.26 -10.75
N THR A 18 -4.22 -0.07 -11.34
CA THR A 18 -3.33 0.25 -12.45
C THR A 18 -1.94 0.60 -11.93
N THR A 19 -0.93 0.45 -12.80
CA THR A 19 0.43 0.89 -12.49
C THR A 19 0.48 2.37 -12.10
N GLU A 20 -0.35 3.21 -12.73
CA GLU A 20 -0.43 4.63 -12.41
C GLU A 20 -1.00 4.89 -11.01
N GLN A 21 -2.04 4.16 -10.62
CA GLN A 21 -2.60 4.23 -9.27
C GLN A 21 -1.60 3.75 -8.21
N ASP A 22 -0.83 2.69 -8.52
CA ASP A 22 0.26 2.24 -7.66
C ASP A 22 1.36 3.29 -7.52
N CYS A 23 1.82 3.87 -8.63
CA CYS A 23 2.81 4.95 -8.63
C CYS A 23 2.33 6.12 -7.78
N TYR A 24 1.09 6.57 -7.99
CA TYR A 24 0.49 7.65 -7.22
C TYR A 24 0.46 7.34 -5.73
N LEU A 25 0.04 6.12 -5.34
CA LEU A 25 -0.02 5.69 -3.94
C LEU A 25 1.38 5.59 -3.29
N ILE A 26 2.41 5.20 -4.05
CA ILE A 26 3.81 5.14 -3.57
C ILE A 26 4.35 6.55 -3.33
N GLU A 27 4.20 7.43 -4.32
CA GLU A 27 4.69 8.81 -4.28
C GLU A 27 4.01 9.62 -3.19
N ASN A 28 2.70 9.44 -3.04
CA ASN A 28 1.86 10.16 -2.09
C ASN A 28 1.55 9.32 -0.85
N SER A 29 2.38 8.34 -0.51
CA SER A 29 2.11 7.42 0.62
C SER A 29 1.94 8.11 1.98
N THR A 30 2.47 9.33 2.12
CA THR A 30 2.44 10.17 3.33
C THR A 30 1.27 11.16 3.39
N ILE A 31 0.47 11.32 2.34
CA ILE A 31 -0.69 12.23 2.36
C ILE A 31 -1.87 11.59 3.12
N PRO A 32 -2.84 12.39 3.60
CA PRO A 32 -4.00 11.88 4.32
C PRO A 32 -4.78 10.86 3.48
N LEU A 33 -5.27 9.81 4.16
CA LEU A 33 -6.03 8.75 3.53
C LEU A 33 -7.25 9.27 2.77
N GLU A 34 -7.96 10.25 3.33
CA GLU A 34 -9.12 10.88 2.68
C GLU A 34 -8.78 11.46 1.29
N GLN A 35 -7.59 12.06 1.13
CA GLN A 35 -7.15 12.56 -0.17
C GLN A 35 -6.83 11.43 -1.13
N LEU A 36 -6.21 10.34 -0.64
CA LEU A 36 -5.95 9.14 -1.44
C LEU A 36 -7.28 8.50 -1.91
N MET A 37 -8.29 8.44 -1.04
CA MET A 37 -9.62 7.93 -1.37
C MET A 37 -10.28 8.78 -2.46
N ASN A 38 -10.23 10.11 -2.34
CA ASN A 38 -10.82 11.02 -3.32
C ASN A 38 -10.15 10.94 -4.69
N VAL A 39 -8.84 10.73 -4.76
CA VAL A 39 -8.11 10.69 -6.04
C VAL A 39 -8.18 9.31 -6.67
N LEU A 40 -7.97 8.25 -5.89
CA LEU A 40 -7.90 6.89 -6.39
C LEU A 40 -9.28 6.23 -6.52
N ASN A 41 -10.33 6.85 -5.95
CA ASN A 41 -11.69 6.34 -5.90
C ASN A 41 -11.79 4.93 -5.31
N PHE A 42 -10.98 4.66 -4.28
CA PHE A 42 -10.99 3.42 -3.51
C PHE A 42 -11.41 3.69 -2.07
N SER A 43 -11.94 2.66 -1.43
CA SER A 43 -12.23 2.65 -0.01
C SER A 43 -10.94 2.67 0.83
N GLU A 44 -11.10 3.07 2.09
CA GLU A 44 -10.03 3.02 3.10
C GLU A 44 -9.38 1.62 3.16
N ASP A 45 -10.20 0.57 3.23
CA ASP A 45 -9.73 -0.81 3.34
C ASP A 45 -8.92 -1.24 2.12
N GLU A 46 -9.35 -0.88 0.90
CA GLU A 46 -8.63 -1.18 -0.34
C GLU A 46 -7.28 -0.48 -0.39
N ILE A 47 -7.22 0.80 0.03
CA ILE A 47 -5.97 1.56 0.07
C ILE A 47 -5.02 0.96 1.11
N HIS A 48 -5.51 0.59 2.29
CA HIS A 48 -4.71 -0.06 3.32
C HIS A 48 -4.17 -1.43 2.87
N GLN A 49 -5.02 -2.25 2.25
CA GLN A 49 -4.62 -3.53 1.68
C GLN A 49 -3.55 -3.31 0.61
N ARG A 50 -3.71 -2.30 -0.26
CA ARG A 50 -2.72 -2.00 -1.29
C ARG A 50 -1.41 -1.48 -0.71
N LYS A 51 -1.44 -0.62 0.31
CA LYS A 51 -0.24 -0.16 1.02
C LYS A 51 0.54 -1.32 1.65
N GLU A 52 -0.14 -2.34 2.18
CA GLU A 52 0.53 -3.55 2.69
C GLU A 52 1.13 -4.39 1.56
N ILE A 53 0.41 -4.57 0.44
CA ILE A 53 0.91 -5.31 -0.75
C ILE A 53 2.16 -4.63 -1.33
N LEU A 54 2.14 -3.30 -1.46
CA LEU A 54 3.26 -2.48 -1.94
C LEU A 54 4.38 -2.34 -0.89
N GLY A 55 4.17 -2.83 0.35
CA GLY A 55 5.16 -2.80 1.42
C GLY A 55 5.46 -1.39 1.96
N LEU A 56 4.56 -0.42 1.74
CA LEU A 56 4.77 0.98 2.11
C LEU A 56 4.92 1.16 3.63
N TYR A 57 4.12 0.45 4.43
CA TYR A 57 4.24 0.48 5.89
C TYR A 57 5.58 -0.08 6.39
N ARG A 58 6.15 -1.07 5.69
CA ARG A 58 7.46 -1.64 6.06
C ARG A 58 8.57 -0.65 5.80
N ARG A 59 8.51 0.02 4.64
CA ARG A 59 9.44 1.10 4.27
C ARG A 59 9.39 2.24 5.28
N GLU A 60 8.18 2.69 5.64
CA GLU A 60 8.00 3.78 6.61
C GLU A 60 8.60 3.43 7.97
N ARG A 61 8.29 2.24 8.52
CA ARG A 61 8.88 1.77 9.79
C ARG A 61 10.41 1.70 9.74
N GLN A 62 10.97 1.28 8.62
CA GLN A 62 12.43 1.22 8.45
C GLN A 62 13.06 2.61 8.43
N ILE A 63 12.45 3.57 7.74
CA ILE A 63 12.90 4.96 7.70
C ILE A 63 12.84 5.57 9.11
N GLN A 64 11.74 5.37 9.85
CA GLN A 64 11.60 5.87 11.22
C GLN A 64 12.69 5.31 12.14
N ARG A 65 13.02 4.01 12.00
CA ARG A 65 14.12 3.39 12.75
C ARG A 65 15.49 3.98 12.42
N MET A 66 15.72 4.40 11.18
CA MET A 66 16.98 5.03 10.78
C MET A 66 17.12 6.46 11.32
N LYS A 67 16.01 7.19 11.46
CA LYS A 67 16.01 8.57 11.98
C LYS A 67 16.29 8.69 13.47
N ILE A 68 16.21 7.59 14.23
CA ILE A 68 16.40 7.55 15.69
C ILE A 68 17.87 7.23 16.08
N LYS A 69 18.74 6.95 15.09
CA LYS A 69 20.19 6.77 15.28
C LYS A 69 20.93 8.06 14.97
#